data_AF-A0A024P6J1-F1
#
_entry.id   AF-A0A024P6J1-F1
#
_cell.length_a   1.000
_cell.length_b   1.000
_cell.length_c   1.000
_cell.angle_alpha   90.00
_cell.angle_beta   90.00
_cell.angle_gamma   90.00
#
_symmetry.space_group_name_H-M   'P 1'
#
loop_
_entity.id
_entity.type
_entity.pdbx_description
1 polymer ?
#
loop_
_entity_poly.entity_id
_entity_poly.type
_entity_poly.pdbx_seq_one_letter_code
_entity_poly.pdbx_strand_id
1 'polypeptide(L)'
;MSQTIKHNRKAWDKKVENGARYTKSVYHETIVEARKGMWSIGVTADSQVPRNWFPKKLNGLKVLCLASGGGQQGPVLAAAGADVTVFDLSEKQLQQDQRWQLKKTSTLK
;
A
#
# COMPACT_ATOMS: atom_id res chain seq x y z
N MET A 1 -3.91 2.04 -25.03
CA MET A 1 -4.87 1.79 -23.92
C MET A 1 -6.29 1.78 -24.45
N SER A 2 -7.07 0.73 -24.15
CA SER A 2 -8.49 0.65 -24.55
C SER A 2 -9.35 1.71 -23.85
N GLN A 3 -10.55 1.96 -24.38
CA GLN A 3 -11.50 2.90 -23.77
C GLN A 3 -11.86 2.51 -22.33
N THR A 4 -12.07 1.20 -22.08
CA THR A 4 -12.36 0.67 -20.75
C THR A 4 -11.23 0.96 -19.75
N ILE A 5 -9.97 0.78 -20.17
CA ILE A 5 -8.82 1.07 -19.29
C ILE A 5 -8.75 2.56 -18.95
N LYS A 6 -8.99 3.45 -19.94
CA LYS A 6 -9.03 4.90 -19.71
C LYS A 6 -10.16 5.30 -18.76
N HIS A 7 -11.35 4.72 -18.93
CA HIS A 7 -12.50 4.96 -18.06
C HIS A 7 -12.20 4.53 -16.61
N ASN A 8 -11.73 3.30 -16.42
CA ASN A 8 -11.45 2.74 -15.08
C ASN A 8 -10.35 3.51 -14.35
N ARG A 9 -9.28 3.92 -15.05
CA ARG A 9 -8.23 4.77 -14.48
C ARG A 9 -8.80 6.08 -13.94
N LYS A 10 -9.56 6.80 -14.76
CA LYS A 10 -10.20 8.06 -14.35
C LYS A 10 -11.17 7.88 -13.18
N ALA A 11 -11.93 6.79 -13.18
CA ALA A 11 -12.85 6.47 -12.08
C ALA A 11 -12.10 6.28 -10.75
N TRP A 12 -10.97 5.55 -10.75
CA TRP A 12 -10.15 5.38 -9.57
C TRP A 12 -9.41 6.65 -9.15
N ASP A 13 -8.91 7.44 -10.10
CA ASP A 13 -8.33 8.75 -9.79
C ASP A 13 -9.34 9.66 -9.06
N LYS A 14 -10.60 9.66 -9.52
CA LYS A 14 -11.69 10.40 -8.86
C LYS A 14 -12.03 9.84 -7.48
N LYS A 15 -11.94 8.53 -7.27
CA LYS A 15 -12.09 7.93 -5.92
C LYS A 15 -11.01 8.43 -4.97
N VAL A 16 -9.77 8.59 -5.45
CA VAL A 16 -8.68 9.17 -4.65
C VAL A 16 -8.98 10.62 -4.27
N GLU A 17 -9.42 11.43 -5.24
CA GLU A 17 -9.82 12.84 -5.01
C GLU A 17 -10.93 12.96 -3.97
N ASN A 18 -11.92 12.07 -4.04
CA ASN A 18 -13.06 12.05 -3.13
C ASN A 18 -12.73 11.43 -1.76
N GLY A 19 -11.51 10.95 -1.54
CA GLY A 19 -11.10 10.29 -0.30
C GLY A 19 -11.90 9.02 -0.03
N ALA A 20 -12.16 8.21 -1.05
CA ALA A 20 -12.82 6.92 -0.88
C ALA A 20 -12.01 6.01 0.07
N ARG A 21 -12.69 5.12 0.78
CA ARG A 21 -12.08 4.28 1.83
C ARG A 21 -10.83 3.53 1.37
N TYR A 22 -10.87 2.92 0.18
CA TYR A 22 -9.76 2.14 -0.39
C TYR A 22 -8.64 2.97 -1.04
N THR A 23 -8.73 4.29 -0.99
CA THR A 23 -7.72 5.19 -1.56
C THR A 23 -7.01 6.01 -0.50
N LYS A 24 -7.36 5.79 0.78
CA LYS A 24 -6.71 6.43 1.91
C LYS A 24 -5.51 5.60 2.33
N SER A 25 -4.37 6.26 2.38
CA SER A 25 -3.15 5.65 2.88
C SER A 25 -3.24 5.36 4.38
N VAL A 26 -2.47 4.37 4.85
CA VAL A 26 -2.31 4.07 6.27
C VAL A 26 -1.71 5.25 7.04
N TYR A 27 -1.76 5.20 8.37
CA TYR A 27 -1.15 6.21 9.22
C TYR A 27 0.34 5.94 9.44
N HIS A 28 1.07 6.94 9.95
CA HIS A 28 2.51 6.83 10.19
C HIS A 28 2.83 5.75 11.23
N GLU A 29 1.99 5.66 12.26
CA GLU A 29 2.09 4.71 13.36
C GLU A 29 2.02 3.28 12.83
N THR A 30 1.13 3.00 11.85
CA THR A 30 1.04 1.68 11.20
C THR A 30 2.38 1.28 10.56
N ILE A 31 3.08 2.22 9.93
CA ILE A 31 4.38 1.96 9.31
C ILE A 31 5.48 1.77 10.36
N VAL A 32 5.45 2.53 11.46
CA VAL A 32 6.38 2.37 12.58
C VAL A 32 6.24 0.99 13.22
N GLU A 33 5.01 0.54 13.48
CA GLU A 33 4.75 -0.79 14.05
C GLU A 33 5.14 -1.91 13.07
N ALA A 34 4.88 -1.72 11.76
CA ALA A 34 5.27 -2.69 10.75
C ALA A 34 6.79 -2.92 10.69
N ARG A 35 7.60 -1.87 10.89
CA ARG A 35 9.07 -1.97 10.99
C ARG A 35 9.52 -2.78 12.20
N LYS A 36 8.73 -2.83 13.26
CA LYS A 36 8.97 -3.67 14.46
C LYS A 36 8.48 -5.11 14.28
N GLY A 37 7.94 -5.45 13.11
CA GLY A 37 7.35 -6.76 12.83
C GLY A 37 5.89 -6.90 13.28
N MET A 38 5.28 -5.83 13.79
CA MET A 38 3.87 -5.78 14.19
C MET A 38 3.04 -5.18 13.05
N TRP A 39 2.54 -6.03 12.17
CA TRP A 39 1.76 -5.59 11.01
C TRP A 39 0.61 -6.55 10.69
N SER A 40 -0.41 -5.99 10.07
CA SER A 40 -1.51 -6.71 9.42
C SER A 40 -1.90 -5.96 8.15
N ILE A 41 -2.51 -6.66 7.20
CA ILE A 41 -3.10 -6.05 6.01
C ILE A 41 -4.53 -6.55 5.83
N GLY A 42 -5.40 -5.72 5.28
CA GLY A 42 -6.80 -6.06 5.01
C GLY A 42 -7.01 -6.93 3.77
N VAL A 43 -7.88 -7.94 3.84
CA VAL A 43 -8.53 -8.59 2.69
C VAL A 43 -9.63 -7.69 2.14
N THR A 44 -10.41 -7.13 3.06
CA THR A 44 -11.45 -6.15 2.82
C THR A 44 -11.21 -4.97 3.75
N ALA A 45 -12.08 -3.96 3.71
CA ALA A 45 -11.91 -2.81 4.57
C ALA A 45 -12.07 -3.13 6.07
N ASP A 46 -12.75 -4.23 6.42
CA ASP A 46 -13.09 -4.60 7.80
C ASP A 46 -12.45 -5.92 8.24
N SER A 47 -11.85 -6.68 7.32
CA SER A 47 -11.28 -7.99 7.62
C SER A 47 -9.78 -8.04 7.31
N GLN A 48 -8.99 -8.45 8.30
CA GLN A 48 -7.54 -8.65 8.15
C GLN A 48 -7.24 -10.03 7.56
N VAL A 49 -6.14 -10.14 6.82
CA VAL A 49 -5.60 -11.43 6.39
C VAL A 49 -5.03 -12.16 7.63
N PRO A 50 -5.37 -13.44 7.87
CA PRO A 50 -4.80 -14.21 8.97
C PRO A 50 -3.26 -14.22 8.93
N ARG A 51 -2.62 -13.95 10.08
CA ARG A 51 -1.15 -13.79 10.14
C ARG A 51 -0.38 -15.03 9.72
N ASN A 52 -0.95 -16.22 9.94
CA ASN A 52 -0.36 -17.50 9.58
C ASN A 52 -0.39 -17.82 8.08
N TRP A 53 -1.09 -17.02 7.26
CA TRP A 53 -1.03 -17.14 5.79
C TRP A 53 0.27 -16.56 5.21
N PHE A 54 0.94 -15.70 5.97
CA PHE A 54 2.23 -15.13 5.57
C PHE A 54 3.40 -15.90 6.18
N PRO A 55 4.58 -15.88 5.53
CA PRO A 55 5.82 -16.34 6.14
C PRO A 55 6.09 -15.68 7.49
N LYS A 56 6.89 -16.34 8.34
CA LYS A 56 7.29 -15.80 9.64
C LYS A 56 8.03 -14.45 9.50
N LYS A 57 8.87 -14.30 8.47
CA LYS A 57 9.63 -13.08 8.15
C LYS A 57 9.39 -12.70 6.68
N LEU A 58 9.33 -11.40 6.40
CA LEU A 58 9.20 -10.86 5.05
C LEU A 58 10.50 -10.30 4.47
N ASN A 59 11.56 -10.18 5.29
CA ASN A 59 12.84 -9.59 4.89
C ASN A 59 13.38 -10.20 3.59
N GLY A 60 13.54 -9.36 2.56
CA GLY A 60 14.11 -9.75 1.27
C GLY A 60 13.20 -10.58 0.37
N LEU A 61 11.96 -10.87 0.79
CA LEU A 61 10.99 -11.52 -0.08
C LEU A 61 10.49 -10.54 -1.13
N LYS A 62 10.45 -10.98 -2.39
CA LYS A 62 9.85 -10.23 -3.49
C LYS A 62 8.33 -10.40 -3.45
N VAL A 63 7.61 -9.30 -3.27
CA VAL A 63 6.15 -9.29 -3.18
C VAL A 63 5.58 -8.42 -4.29
N LEU A 64 4.67 -9.00 -5.08
CA LEU A 64 3.92 -8.28 -6.12
C LEU A 64 2.51 -7.97 -5.60
N CYS A 65 2.18 -6.69 -5.54
CA CYS A 65 0.87 -6.19 -5.14
C CYS A 65 0.11 -5.72 -6.40
N LEU A 66 -0.88 -6.49 -6.84
CA LEU A 66 -1.70 -6.20 -8.03
C LEU A 66 -3.00 -5.48 -7.65
N ALA A 67 -3.32 -4.40 -8.37
CA ALA A 67 -4.49 -3.55 -8.11
C ALA A 67 -4.60 -3.14 -6.63
N SER A 68 -3.45 -2.80 -6.04
CA SER A 68 -3.26 -2.60 -4.60
C SER A 68 -2.58 -1.26 -4.29
N GLY A 69 -2.68 -0.31 -5.22
CA GLY A 69 -2.25 1.05 -4.95
C GLY A 69 -3.17 1.74 -3.92
N GLY A 70 -2.76 2.91 -3.45
CA GLY A 70 -3.51 3.70 -2.48
C GLY A 70 -2.86 3.78 -1.10
N GLY A 71 -1.61 3.32 -0.99
CA GLY A 71 -0.80 3.52 0.21
C GLY A 71 -1.22 2.63 1.38
N GLN A 72 -1.71 1.42 1.11
CA GLN A 72 -2.21 0.49 2.14
C GLN A 72 -1.29 -0.72 2.32
N GLN A 73 -1.51 -1.80 1.56
CA GLN A 73 -0.79 -3.06 1.76
C GLN A 73 0.68 -2.93 1.38
N GLY A 74 0.97 -2.28 0.25
CA GLY A 74 2.33 -2.11 -0.27
C GLY A 74 3.29 -1.47 0.74
N PRO A 75 2.98 -0.27 1.27
CA PRO A 75 3.84 0.38 2.26
C PRO A 75 4.02 -0.42 3.55
N VAL A 76 2.98 -1.10 4.03
CA VAL A 76 3.05 -1.94 5.24
C VAL A 76 3.97 -3.14 5.03
N LEU A 77 3.83 -3.85 3.91
CA LEU A 77 4.67 -5.00 3.59
C LEU A 77 6.13 -4.59 3.35
N ALA A 78 6.35 -3.45 2.68
CA ALA A 78 7.69 -2.89 2.49
C ALA A 78 8.33 -2.50 3.82
N ALA A 79 7.57 -1.88 4.72
CA ALA A 79 8.02 -1.52 6.07
C ALA A 79 8.36 -2.75 6.92
N ALA A 80 7.64 -3.86 6.72
CA ALA A 80 7.93 -5.16 7.33
C ALA A 80 9.15 -5.89 6.71
N GLY A 81 9.80 -5.30 5.70
CA GLY A 81 11.07 -5.74 5.13
C GLY A 81 10.99 -6.45 3.77
N ALA A 82 9.81 -6.55 3.16
CA ALA A 82 9.67 -7.09 1.81
C ALA A 82 10.23 -6.13 0.75
N ASP A 83 10.70 -6.69 -0.37
CA ASP A 83 10.94 -5.97 -1.61
C ASP A 83 9.63 -5.94 -2.41
N VAL A 84 8.95 -4.80 -2.42
CA VAL A 84 7.57 -4.69 -2.89
C VAL A 84 7.49 -3.98 -4.23
N THR A 85 6.86 -4.63 -5.20
CA THR A 85 6.38 -3.99 -6.43
C THR A 85 4.87 -3.79 -6.35
N VAL A 86 4.40 -2.54 -6.45
CA VAL A 86 2.97 -2.23 -6.56
C VAL A 86 2.64 -1.94 -8.01
N PHE A 87 1.62 -2.61 -8.53
CA PHE A 87 1.08 -2.37 -9.86
C PHE A 87 -0.39 -1.97 -9.73
N ASP A 88 -0.72 -0.75 -10.13
CA ASP A 88 -2.07 -0.22 -10.12
C ASP A 88 -2.37 0.53 -11.41
N LEU A 89 -3.64 0.58 -11.78
CA LEU A 89 -4.09 1.30 -12.96
C LEU A 89 -4.12 2.82 -12.73
N SER A 90 -4.39 3.25 -11.48
CA SER A 90 -4.52 4.66 -11.11
C SER A 90 -3.18 5.25 -10.69
N GLU A 91 -2.74 6.28 -11.42
CA GLU A 91 -1.54 7.04 -11.05
C GLU A 91 -1.73 7.72 -9.68
N LYS A 92 -2.94 8.18 -9.36
CA LYS A 92 -3.22 8.78 -8.05
C LYS A 92 -3.17 7.78 -6.90
N GLN A 93 -3.55 6.52 -7.13
CA GLN A 93 -3.34 5.44 -6.17
C GLN A 93 -1.85 5.23 -5.93
N LEU A 94 -1.05 5.08 -6.99
CA LEU A 94 0.41 4.90 -6.89
C LEU A 94 1.11 6.08 -6.19
N GLN A 95 0.62 7.30 -6.38
CA GLN A 95 1.13 8.48 -5.67
C GLN A 95 0.92 8.38 -4.15
N GLN A 96 -0.14 7.72 -3.67
CA GLN A 96 -0.31 7.48 -2.23
C GLN A 96 0.77 6.53 -1.68
N ASP A 97 1.16 5.51 -2.46
CA ASP A 97 2.24 4.59 -2.08
C ASP A 97 3.61 5.30 -2.04
N GLN A 98 3.89 6.14 -3.04
CA GLN A 98 5.15 6.87 -3.17
C GLN A 98 5.41 7.84 -2.01
N ARG A 99 4.37 8.36 -1.35
CA ARG A 99 4.52 9.22 -0.15
C ARG A 99 5.32 8.56 0.96
N TRP A 100 5.35 7.23 1.02
CA TRP A 100 6.13 6.47 2.00
C TRP A 100 7.58 6.24 1.59
N GLN A 101 7.87 6.29 0.29
CA GLN A 101 9.24 6.23 -0.22
C GLN A 101 9.98 7.56 0.01
N LEU A 102 9.26 8.68 -0.06
CA LEU A 102 9.80 10.03 0.18
C LEU A 102 10.04 10.33 1.69
N LYS A 103 9.41 9.59 2.60
CA LYS A 103 9.58 9.74 4.06
C LYS A 103 10.65 8.82 4.65
N LYS A 104 11.80 8.68 3.99
CA LYS A 104 13.03 8.22 4.67
C LYS A 104 13.51 9.33 5.61
N THR A 105 13.03 9.26 6.85
CA THR A 105 13.69 9.77 8.07
C THR A 105 14.32 11.17 7.94
N SER A 106 13.52 12.21 8.14
CA SER A 106 14.05 13.46 8.69
C SER A 106 14.41 13.19 10.15
N THR A 107 15.67 12.88 10.41
CA THR A 107 16.21 12.88 11.77
C THR A 107 16.20 14.33 12.25
N LEU A 108 15.30 14.67 13.18
CA LEU A 108 15.51 15.85 14.00
C LEU A 108 16.75 15.56 14.86
N LYS A 109 17.81 16.33 14.61
CA LYS A 109 18.91 16.52 15.57
C LYS A 109 18.47 17.52 16.63
#